data_AF-H1DDQ6-F1
#
_entry.id   AF-H1DDQ6-F1
#
_cell.length_a   1.000
_cell.length_b   1.000
_cell.length_c   1.000
_cell.angle_alpha   90.00
_cell.angle_beta   90.00
_cell.angle_gamma   90.00
#
_symmetry.space_group_name_H-M   'P 1'
#
loop_
_entity.id
_entity.type
_entity.pdbx_description
1 polymer ?
#
loop_
_entity_poly.entity_id
_entity_poly.type
_entity_poly.pdbx_seq_one_letter_code
_entity_poly.pdbx_strand_id
1 'polypeptide(L)' 'MKKKGIKKITLQDIIRINRKLSREEEIAQHGRPVPHRKVHASKKVYNRKKRKADLNKELPYFFPELPT' A
#
# COMPACT_ATOMS: atom_id res chain seq x y z
N MET A 1 18.78 23.97 40.29
CA MET A 1 18.20 22.84 39.53
C MET A 1 17.35 23.40 38.40
N LYS A 2 17.62 23.09 37.12
CA LYS A 2 16.83 23.62 36.00
C LYS A 2 15.52 22.82 35.87
N LYS A 3 14.37 23.48 35.99
CA LYS A 3 13.05 22.86 35.78
C LYS A 3 12.86 22.62 34.27
N LYS A 4 12.63 21.36 33.88
CA LYS A 4 12.33 21.00 32.50
C LYS A 4 10.89 21.44 32.20
N GLY A 5 10.71 22.40 31.29
CA GLY A 5 9.41 22.95 30.96
C GLY A 5 8.44 21.92 30.38
N ILE A 6 7.15 22.10 30.65
CA ILE A 6 6.06 21.29 30.11
C ILE A 6 6.02 21.52 28.58
N LYS A 7 6.31 20.47 27.80
CA LYS A 7 6.26 20.54 26.34
C LYS A 7 4.80 20.48 25.90
N LYS A 8 4.38 21.46 25.09
CA LYS A 8 3.06 21.45 24.45
C LYS A 8 3.04 20.32 23.42
N ILE A 9 2.01 19.48 23.48
CA ILE A 9 1.81 18.39 22.51
C ILE A 9 1.42 19.01 21.19
N THR A 10 2.16 18.69 20.13
CA THR A 10 1.86 19.16 18.77
C THR A 10 0.93 18.18 18.06
N LEU A 11 0.29 18.65 16.99
CA LEU A 11 -0.53 17.79 16.13
C LEU A 11 0.27 16.61 15.53
N GLN A 12 1.56 16.82 15.26
CA GLN A 12 2.46 15.75 14.80
C GLN A 12 2.65 14.67 15.87
N ASP A 13 2.69 15.05 17.14
CA ASP A 13 2.83 14.11 18.25
C ASP A 13 1.56 13.26 18.39
N ILE A 14 0.38 13.86 18.24
CA ILE A 14 -0.90 13.14 18.24
C ILE A 14 -0.94 12.12 17.09
N ILE A 15 -0.55 12.51 15.89
CA ILE A 15 -0.48 11.60 14.72
C ILE A 15 0.52 10.47 15.00
N ARG A 16 1.68 10.77 15.57
CA ARG A 16 2.71 9.76 15.89
C ARG A 16 2.20 8.74 16.90
N ILE A 17 1.48 9.19 17.93
CA ILE A 17 0.85 8.33 18.94
C ILE A 17 -0.18 7.41 18.28
N ASN A 18 -1.07 7.96 17.46
CA ASN A 18 -2.11 7.16 16.79
C ASN A 18 -1.52 6.09 15.85
N ARG A 19 -0.43 6.41 15.12
CA ARG A 19 0.28 5.44 14.28
C ARG A 19 0.91 4.31 15.10
N LYS A 20 1.45 4.63 16.29
CA LYS A 20 2.04 3.64 17.20
C LYS A 20 0.97 2.73 17.77
N LEU A 21 -0.13 3.32 18.24
CA LEU A 21 -1.27 2.60 18.81
C LEU A 21 -1.85 1.60 17.82
N SER A 22 -2.15 2.05 16.60
CA SER A 22 -2.68 1.18 15.53
C SER A 22 -1.74 0.00 15.22
N ARG A 23 -0.42 0.21 15.30
CA ARG A 23 0.57 -0.85 15.05
C ARG A 23 0.71 -1.80 16.24
N GLU A 24 0.52 -1.33 17.47
CA GLU A 24 0.50 -2.17 18.66
C GLU A 24 -0.75 -3.05 18.71
N GLU A 25 -1.91 -2.51 18.33
CA GLU A 25 -3.15 -3.27 18.15
C GLU A 25 -2.98 -4.39 17.11
N GLU A 26 -2.38 -4.07 15.97
CA GLU A 26 -2.07 -5.05 14.91
C GLU A 26 -1.14 -6.17 15.41
N ILE A 27 -0.09 -5.82 16.16
CA ILE A 27 0.84 -6.78 16.76
C ILE A 27 0.14 -7.62 17.83
N ALA A 28 -0.74 -7.04 18.65
CA ALA A 28 -1.48 -7.77 19.67
C ALA A 28 -2.41 -8.83 19.06
N GLN A 29 -3.06 -8.51 17.94
CA GLN A 29 -3.95 -9.44 17.24
C GLN A 29 -3.20 -10.54 16.45
N HIS A 30 -2.10 -10.18 15.78
CA HIS A 30 -1.44 -11.08 14.82
C HIS A 30 -0.07 -11.60 15.25
N GLY A 31 0.46 -11.13 16.39
CA GLY A 31 1.81 -11.42 16.89
C GLY A 31 2.95 -10.80 16.06
N ARG A 32 2.63 -10.12 14.95
CA ARG A 32 3.57 -9.47 14.04
C ARG A 32 2.86 -8.42 13.19
N PRO A 33 3.57 -7.41 12.67
CA PRO A 33 3.00 -6.49 11.69
C PRO A 33 2.48 -7.26 10.46
N VAL A 34 1.25 -6.99 10.08
CA VAL A 34 0.61 -7.54 8.88
C VAL A 34 1.14 -6.78 7.65
N PRO A 35 1.65 -7.51 6.66
CA PRO A 35 2.18 -6.90 5.46
C PRO A 35 1.06 -6.52 4.48
N HIS A 36 0.74 -5.23 4.39
CA HIS A 36 -0.30 -4.70 3.49
C HIS A 36 -0.06 -4.97 1.99
N ARG A 37 1.19 -5.24 1.57
CA ARG A 37 1.58 -5.39 0.15
C ARG A 37 1.87 -6.83 -0.32
N LYS A 38 1.60 -7.86 0.49
CA LYS A 38 2.22 -9.18 0.26
C LYS A 38 1.56 -10.14 -0.75
N VAL A 39 0.43 -9.81 -1.36
CA VAL A 39 -0.13 -10.70 -2.40
C VAL A 39 0.59 -10.47 -3.73
N HIS A 40 1.82 -10.97 -3.83
CA HIS A 40 2.49 -11.10 -5.12
C HIS A 40 1.76 -12.18 -5.94
N ALA A 41 0.99 -11.75 -6.93
CA ALA A 41 0.40 -12.69 -7.89
C ALA A 41 1.52 -13.41 -8.65
N SER A 42 1.51 -14.74 -8.64
CA SER A 42 2.47 -15.52 -9.43
C SER A 42 2.34 -15.18 -10.91
N LYS A 43 3.48 -14.96 -11.59
CA LYS A 43 3.52 -14.64 -13.02
C LYS A 43 2.84 -15.70 -13.89
N LYS A 44 2.79 -16.95 -13.42
CA LYS A 44 2.23 -18.11 -14.13
C LYS A 44 0.76 -18.36 -13.81
N VAL A 45 0.23 -17.77 -12.73
CA VAL A 45 -1.19 -17.92 -12.38
C VAL A 45 -2.01 -17.13 -13.39
N TYR A 46 -2.91 -17.84 -14.08
CA TYR A 46 -3.79 -17.25 -15.07
C TYR A 46 -4.74 -16.28 -14.39
N ASN A 47 -4.66 -15.00 -14.76
CA ASN A 47 -5.61 -13.98 -14.35
C ASN A 47 -6.49 -13.62 -15.55
N ARG A 48 -7.76 -14.02 -15.53
CA ARG A 48 -8.74 -13.76 -16.61
C ARG A 48 -8.91 -12.27 -16.91
N LYS A 49 -8.68 -11.40 -15.91
CA LYS A 49 -8.78 -9.93 -16.04
C LYS A 49 -7.50 -9.27 -16.56
N LYS A 50 -6.42 -10.03 -16.70
CA LYS A 50 -5.17 -9.52 -17.28
C LYS A 50 -5.31 -9.54 -18.80
N ARG A 51 -5.58 -8.38 -19.42
CA ARG A 51 -5.58 -8.26 -20.88
C ARG A 51 -4.18 -8.58 -21.41
N LYS A 52 -4.00 -9.81 -21.88
CA LYS A 52 -2.76 -10.25 -22.56
C LYS A 52 -2.58 -9.53 -23.90
N ALA A 53 -3.70 -9.20 -24.54
CA ALA A 53 -3.78 -8.51 -25.82
C ALA A 53 -3.16 -7.11 -25.78
N ASP A 54 -3.37 -6.36 -24.70
CA ASP A 54 -2.94 -4.95 -24.61
C ASP A 54 -1.45 -4.79 -24.39
N LEU A 55 -0.81 -5.84 -23.87
CA LEU A 55 0.63 -5.88 -23.67
C LEU A 55 1.39 -6.09 -24.99
N ASN A 56 0.72 -6.67 -25.99
CA ASN A 56 1.31 -7.04 -27.27
C ASN A 56 0.63 -6.24 -28.40
N LYS A 57 1.09 -4.99 -28.59
CA LYS A 57 0.64 -4.10 -29.69
C LYS A 57 0.98 -4.62 -31.09
N GLU A 58 1.74 -5.70 -31.18
CA GLU A 58 2.16 -6.36 -32.43
C GLU A 58 1.13 -7.37 -32.96
N LEU A 59 0.03 -7.58 -32.24
CA LEU A 59 -0.98 -8.56 -32.67
C LEU A 59 -1.83 -7.99 -33.81
N PRO A 60 -2.14 -8.81 -34.85
CA PRO A 60 -2.77 -8.36 -36.09
C PRO A 60 -4.22 -7.86 -35.93
N TYR A 61 -4.81 -7.97 -34.75
CA TYR A 61 -6.14 -7.47 -34.42
C TYR A 61 -6.12 -6.13 -33.68
N PHE A 62 -4.94 -5.54 -33.42
CA PHE A 62 -4.84 -4.22 -32.82
C PHE A 62 -5.14 -3.17 -33.90
N PHE A 63 -6.41 -2.77 -33.99
CA PHE A 63 -6.82 -1.66 -34.85
C PHE A 63 -6.26 -0.35 -34.28
N PRO A 64 -5.55 0.48 -35.06
CA PRO A 64 -5.15 1.80 -34.60
C PRO A 64 -6.42 2.60 -34.31
N GLU A 65 -6.49 3.20 -33.13
CA GLU A 65 -7.57 4.14 -32.77
C GLU A 65 -7.55 5.27 -33.80
N LEU A 66 -8.59 5.32 -34.64
CA LEU A 66 -8.75 6.41 -35.59
C LEU A 66 -9.04 7.69 -34.81
N PRO A 67 -8.39 8.83 -35.16
CA PRO A 67 -8.67 10.09 -34.49
C PRO A 67 -10.12 10.48 -34.76
N THR A 68 -10.90 10.65 -33.68
CA THR A 68 -12.24 11.23 -33.70
C THR A 68 -12.20 12.73 -33.92
#